data_AF-A0AA42YZ28-F1
#
_entry.id   AF-A0AA42YZ28-F1
#
_cell.length_a   1.000
_cell.length_b   1.000
_cell.length_c   1.000
_cell.angle_alpha   90.00
_cell.angle_beta   90.00
_cell.angle_gamma   90.00
#
_symmetry.space_group_name_H-M   'P 1'
#
loop_
_entity.id
_entity.type
_entity.pdbx_description
1 polymer ?
#
loop_
_entity_poly.entity_id
_entity_poly.type
_entity_poly.pdbx_seq_one_letter_code
_entity_poly.pdbx_strand_id
1 'polypeptide(L)'
;MHGTLLVSNFDNFATAAYNNPVPGQSPFANDGGLFTVDVANPNSNYEQTAGPSTRFICEARPEGVTCSFQVPGGQSGDIDSPNYDDLLPKWLANEPMPLVLDIAEAEANAERTVELGQ
;
A
#
# COMPACT_ATOMS: atom_id res chain seq x y z
N MET A 1 -17.82 -11.07 6.85
CA MET A 1 -17.43 -9.88 6.06
C MET A 1 -16.01 -10.16 5.61
N HIS A 2 -15.70 -10.11 4.31
CA HIS A 2 -14.32 -10.23 3.82
C HIS A 2 -13.68 -8.87 3.96
N GLY A 3 -12.59 -8.76 4.71
CA GLY A 3 -11.93 -7.48 4.87
C GLY A 3 -10.46 -7.59 5.21
N THR A 4 -9.71 -6.60 4.74
CA THR A 4 -8.26 -6.49 4.92
C THR A 4 -7.93 -5.80 6.23
N LEU A 5 -6.88 -6.32 6.86
CA LEU A 5 -6.19 -5.71 8.00
C LEU A 5 -4.72 -5.51 7.60
N LEU A 6 -4.19 -4.30 7.81
CA LEU A 6 -2.76 -4.02 7.73
C LEU A 6 -2.17 -4.19 9.12
N VAL A 7 -1.40 -5.25 9.30
CA VAL A 7 -0.79 -5.59 10.59
C VAL A 7 0.65 -5.07 10.61
N SER A 8 0.97 -4.27 11.62
CA SER A 8 2.33 -3.78 11.83
C SER A 8 3.23 -4.90 12.34
N ASN A 9 4.52 -4.86 11.96
CA ASN A 9 5.53 -5.76 12.53
C ASN A 9 5.66 -5.59 14.05
N PHE A 10 5.26 -4.44 14.60
CA PHE A 10 5.22 -4.20 16.04
C PHE A 10 4.18 -5.05 16.78
N ASP A 11 3.19 -5.59 16.08
CA ASP A 11 2.20 -6.48 16.67
C ASP A 11 2.84 -7.81 17.15
N ASN A 12 3.94 -8.24 16.52
CA ASN A 12 4.76 -9.37 17.00
C ASN A 12 5.36 -9.13 18.39
N PHE A 13 5.41 -7.87 18.85
CA PHE A 13 5.85 -7.46 20.17
C PHE A 13 4.67 -6.98 21.05
N ALA A 14 3.45 -7.47 20.78
CA ALA A 14 2.22 -7.10 21.48
C ALA A 14 1.89 -5.60 21.42
N THR A 15 2.33 -4.91 20.37
CA THR A 15 2.06 -3.48 20.16
C THR A 15 1.16 -3.29 18.94
N ALA A 16 -0.13 -3.58 19.13
CA ALA A 16 -1.17 -3.50 18.09
C ALA A 16 -1.60 -2.05 17.75
N ALA A 17 -1.06 -1.04 18.43
CA ALA A 17 -1.42 0.37 18.24
C ALA A 17 -1.12 0.90 16.83
N TYR A 18 -0.26 0.20 16.08
CA TYR A 18 0.13 0.53 14.70
C TYR A 18 -0.57 -0.36 13.66
N ASN A 19 -1.59 -1.12 14.04
CA ASN A 19 -2.41 -1.84 13.07
C ASN A 19 -3.43 -0.87 12.44
N ASN A 20 -3.71 -1.06 11.16
CA ASN A 20 -4.69 -0.27 10.42
C ASN A 20 -5.75 -1.20 9.79
N PRO A 21 -7.04 -1.11 10.14
CA PRO A 21 -7.62 -0.16 11.08
C PRO A 21 -7.24 -0.48 12.53
N VAL A 22 -7.45 0.49 13.41
CA VAL A 22 -7.10 0.39 14.84
C VAL A 22 -7.85 -0.80 15.46
N PRO A 23 -7.22 -1.59 16.36
CA PRO A 23 -7.88 -2.74 16.99
C PRO A 23 -9.27 -2.42 17.56
N GLY A 24 -10.25 -3.25 17.21
CA GLY A 24 -11.66 -3.04 17.58
C GLY A 24 -12.50 -2.33 16.52
N GLN A 25 -11.89 -1.77 15.47
CA GLN A 25 -12.61 -1.28 14.30
C GLN A 25 -12.87 -2.39 13.27
N SER A 26 -13.87 -2.17 12.42
CA SER A 26 -14.16 -3.10 11.32
C SER A 26 -13.04 -3.08 10.28
N PRO A 27 -12.62 -4.24 9.74
CA PRO A 27 -11.66 -4.31 8.64
C PRO A 27 -12.12 -3.52 7.41
N PHE A 28 -11.18 -3.10 6.56
CA PHE A 28 -11.51 -2.47 5.29
C PHE A 28 -12.17 -3.48 4.36
N ALA A 29 -13.29 -3.10 3.74
CA ALA A 29 -13.88 -3.93 2.68
C ALA A 29 -12.86 -4.08 1.54
N ASN A 30 -12.57 -5.32 1.17
CA ASN A 30 -11.66 -5.64 0.08
C ASN A 30 -12.25 -6.78 -0.75
N ASP A 31 -11.98 -6.78 -2.04
CA ASP A 31 -12.35 -7.86 -2.96
C ASP A 31 -11.30 -8.98 -2.95
N GLY A 32 -11.32 -9.82 -3.98
CA GLY A 32 -10.42 -10.97 -4.10
C GLY A 32 -10.79 -12.17 -3.24
N GLY A 33 -9.85 -13.10 -3.12
CA GLY A 33 -10.01 -14.38 -2.44
C GLY A 33 -8.81 -15.31 -2.56
N LEU A 34 -8.88 -16.48 -1.90
CA LEU A 34 -7.78 -17.46 -1.81
C LEU A 34 -7.31 -18.01 -3.17
N PHE A 35 -8.20 -18.07 -4.16
CA PHE A 35 -7.94 -18.69 -5.46
C PHE A 35 -8.22 -17.75 -6.65
N THR A 36 -8.20 -16.44 -6.40
CA THR A 36 -8.37 -15.42 -7.45
C THR A 36 -7.03 -14.77 -7.78
N VAL A 37 -6.96 -14.12 -8.95
CA VAL A 37 -5.77 -13.34 -9.34
C VAL A 37 -5.54 -12.19 -8.37
N ASP A 38 -6.61 -11.48 -8.01
CA ASP A 38 -6.59 -10.57 -6.88
C ASP A 38 -6.61 -11.38 -5.59
N VAL A 39 -5.43 -11.82 -5.16
CA VAL A 39 -5.28 -12.74 -4.05
C VAL A 39 -5.57 -12.04 -2.73
N ALA A 40 -6.48 -12.62 -1.95
CA ALA A 40 -6.84 -12.10 -0.65
C ALA A 40 -7.12 -13.29 0.29
N ASN A 41 -6.08 -13.75 0.98
CA ASN A 41 -6.09 -15.00 1.73
C ASN A 41 -6.83 -14.83 3.06
N PRO A 42 -7.98 -15.48 3.27
CA PRO A 42 -8.72 -15.37 4.51
C PRO A 42 -8.22 -16.34 5.58
N ASN A 43 -8.37 -15.95 6.85
CA ASN A 43 -8.35 -16.88 7.99
C ASN A 43 -9.73 -17.56 8.17
N SER A 44 -9.90 -18.35 9.24
CA SER A 44 -11.16 -19.03 9.56
C SER A 44 -12.34 -18.10 9.85
N ASN A 45 -12.07 -16.81 10.10
CA ASN A 45 -13.07 -15.77 10.38
C ASN A 45 -13.37 -14.91 9.15
N TYR A 46 -12.85 -15.27 7.98
CA TYR A 46 -12.97 -14.52 6.72
C TYR A 46 -12.24 -13.16 6.71
N GLU A 47 -11.33 -12.93 7.65
CA GLU A 47 -10.44 -11.76 7.64
C GLU A 47 -9.24 -12.08 6.74
N GLN A 48 -8.92 -11.17 5.82
CA GLN A 48 -7.81 -11.33 4.90
C GLN A 48 -6.50 -11.01 5.63
N THR A 49 -5.64 -12.01 5.76
CA THR A 49 -4.38 -11.93 6.51
C THR A 49 -3.15 -11.86 5.62
N ALA A 50 -3.31 -12.12 4.32
CA ALA A 50 -2.26 -11.95 3.34
C ALA A 50 -2.84 -11.55 1.98
N GLY A 51 -2.11 -10.68 1.29
CA GLY A 51 -2.41 -10.19 -0.04
C GLY A 51 -1.13 -9.58 -0.65
N PRO A 52 -1.23 -8.93 -1.82
CA PRO A 52 -0.08 -8.34 -2.47
C PRO A 52 0.48 -7.17 -1.63
N SER A 53 1.72 -7.29 -1.20
CA SER A 53 2.48 -6.18 -0.57
C SER A 53 2.81 -5.07 -1.57
N THR A 54 2.81 -5.38 -2.87
CA THR A 54 2.93 -4.41 -3.96
C THR A 54 2.37 -5.00 -5.25
N ARG A 55 1.76 -4.16 -6.09
CA ARG A 55 1.41 -4.50 -7.48
C ARG A 55 2.15 -3.53 -8.41
N PHE A 56 2.74 -4.05 -9.49
CA PHE A 56 3.44 -3.24 -10.51
C PHE A 56 3.01 -3.66 -11.90
N ILE A 57 2.95 -2.68 -12.80
CA ILE A 57 2.82 -2.88 -14.23
C ILE A 57 3.87 -2.00 -14.88
N CYS A 58 4.75 -2.57 -15.70
CA CYS A 58 5.78 -1.82 -16.39
C CYS A 58 5.83 -2.23 -17.86
N GLU A 59 6.00 -1.24 -18.72
CA GLU A 59 6.23 -1.43 -20.15
C GLU A 59 7.58 -0.83 -20.53
N ALA A 60 8.41 -1.63 -21.21
CA ALA A 60 9.69 -1.18 -21.74
C ALA A 60 9.52 -0.83 -23.22
N ARG A 61 9.67 0.46 -23.55
CA ARG A 61 9.59 0.99 -24.91
C ARG A 61 10.94 1.60 -25.32
N PRO A 62 11.27 1.76 -26.61
CA PRO A 62 12.53 2.35 -27.06
C PRO A 62 12.84 3.73 -26.46
N GLU A 63 11.81 4.51 -26.17
CA GLU A 63 11.87 5.83 -25.57
C GLU A 63 12.05 5.83 -24.04
N GLY A 64 11.83 4.69 -23.38
CA GLY A 64 11.93 4.57 -21.92
C GLY A 64 10.99 3.55 -21.31
N VAL A 65 11.13 3.36 -19.99
CA VAL A 65 10.25 2.50 -19.20
C VAL A 65 9.14 3.35 -18.59
N THR A 66 7.89 2.92 -18.72
CA THR A 66 6.77 3.50 -17.96
C THR A 66 6.19 2.46 -17.03
N CYS A 67 5.97 2.85 -15.77
CA CYS A 67 5.46 1.97 -14.74
C CYS A 67 4.28 2.60 -14.01
N SER A 68 3.43 1.74 -13.46
CA SER A 68 2.44 2.09 -12.46
C SER A 68 2.53 1.13 -11.28
N PHE A 69 2.21 1.60 -10.09
CA PHE A 69 2.34 0.83 -8.87
C PHE A 69 1.14 1.01 -7.93
N GLN A 70 1.01 0.07 -7.00
CA GLN A 70 0.08 0.12 -5.87
C GLN A 70 0.77 -0.51 -4.67
N VAL A 71 0.70 0.15 -3.51
CA VAL A 71 1.10 -0.41 -2.22
C VAL A 71 -0.07 -0.31 -1.25
N PRO A 72 -0.27 -1.29 -0.36
CA PRO A 72 -1.23 -1.16 0.72
C PRO A 72 -0.72 -0.14 1.75
N GLY A 73 -1.64 0.65 2.33
CA GLY A 73 -1.27 1.68 3.31
C GLY A 73 -0.71 2.93 2.63
N GLY A 74 0.50 3.33 3.00
CA GLY A 74 1.17 4.55 2.54
C GLY A 74 2.68 4.41 2.61
N GLN A 75 3.40 5.45 2.19
CA GLN A 75 4.87 5.41 2.13
C GLN A 75 5.54 5.64 3.49
N SER A 76 4.79 6.12 4.49
CA SER A 76 5.29 6.35 5.84
C SER A 76 4.95 5.19 6.78
N GLY A 77 5.92 4.79 7.61
CA GLY A 77 5.66 3.90 8.75
C GLY A 77 5.20 4.62 10.02
N ASP A 78 5.18 5.95 10.02
CA ASP A 78 4.69 6.78 11.12
C ASP A 78 3.17 6.97 11.01
N ILE A 79 2.42 6.53 12.02
CA ILE A 79 0.94 6.56 12.05
C ILE A 79 0.36 7.99 12.07
N ASP A 80 1.15 8.95 12.55
CA ASP A 80 0.73 10.36 12.58
C ASP A 80 1.05 11.08 11.25
N SER A 81 1.68 10.39 10.30
CA SER A 81 1.98 10.94 8.98
C SER A 81 0.74 11.01 8.09
N PRO A 82 0.55 12.10 7.32
CA PRO A 82 -0.49 12.11 6.27
C PRO A 82 -0.27 11.04 5.20
N ASN A 83 0.94 10.47 5.10
CA ASN A 83 1.30 9.46 4.10
C ASN A 83 1.37 8.04 4.71
N TYR A 84 0.67 7.79 5.83
CA TYR A 84 0.62 6.49 6.49
C TYR A 84 -0.31 5.49 5.77
N ASP A 85 -1.47 5.97 5.30
CA ASP A 85 -2.48 5.15 4.63
C ASP A 85 -3.17 5.83 3.44
N ASP A 86 -2.56 6.90 2.92
CA ASP A 86 -3.05 7.70 1.79
C ASP A 86 -3.23 6.89 0.50
N LEU A 87 -2.48 5.80 0.31
CA LEU A 87 -2.53 4.95 -0.88
C LEU A 87 -3.52 3.78 -0.73
N LEU A 88 -3.99 3.50 0.49
CA LEU A 88 -4.88 2.38 0.79
C LEU A 88 -6.19 2.43 -0.01
N PRO A 89 -6.90 3.57 -0.17
CA PRO A 89 -8.13 3.61 -0.94
C PRO A 89 -7.95 3.15 -2.39
N LYS A 90 -6.82 3.51 -3.03
CA LYS A 90 -6.50 3.12 -4.40
C LYS A 90 -6.08 1.66 -4.50
N TRP A 91 -5.36 1.15 -3.51
CA TRP A 91 -5.00 -0.25 -3.43
C TRP A 91 -6.24 -1.16 -3.28
N LEU A 92 -7.21 -0.76 -2.44
CA LEU A 92 -8.50 -1.47 -2.26
C LEU A 92 -9.38 -1.40 -3.51
N ALA A 93 -9.31 -0.29 -4.27
CA ALA A 93 -10.05 -0.13 -5.51
C ALA A 93 -9.36 -0.76 -6.74
N ASN A 94 -8.21 -1.40 -6.56
CA ASN A 94 -7.37 -1.89 -7.65
C ASN A 94 -7.03 -0.78 -8.69
N GLU A 95 -6.95 0.49 -8.27
CA GLU A 95 -6.54 1.62 -9.10
C GLU A 95 -5.03 1.89 -9.02
N PRO A 96 -4.26 1.75 -10.11
CA PRO A 96 -2.82 2.00 -10.08
C PRO A 96 -2.48 3.49 -10.14
N MET A 97 -1.34 3.85 -9.55
CA MET A 97 -0.77 5.19 -9.65
C MET A 97 0.49 5.20 -10.51
N PRO A 98 0.83 6.31 -11.20
CA PRO A 98 2.08 6.41 -11.93
C PRO A 98 3.29 6.23 -11.01
N LEU A 99 4.25 5.38 -11.41
CA LEU A 99 5.59 5.38 -10.85
C LEU A 99 6.45 6.28 -11.73
N VAL A 100 6.66 7.52 -11.29
CA VAL A 100 7.43 8.52 -12.03
C VAL A 100 8.92 8.15 -11.96
N LEU A 101 9.50 7.81 -13.11
CA LEU A 101 10.91 7.43 -13.25
C LEU A 101 11.76 8.55 -13.87
N ASP A 102 11.14 9.50 -14.56
CA ASP A 102 11.84 10.67 -15.08
C ASP A 102 12.19 11.61 -13.94
N ILE A 103 13.48 11.98 -13.84
CA ILE A 103 13.99 12.77 -12.73
C ILE A 103 13.41 14.19 -12.76
N ALA A 104 13.29 14.81 -13.93
CA ALA A 104 12.78 16.17 -14.04
C ALA A 104 11.29 16.25 -13.69
N GLU A 105 10.51 15.23 -14.08
CA GLU A 105 9.11 15.10 -13.65
C GLU A 105 9.01 14.85 -12.14
N ALA A 106 9.86 13.99 -11.57
CA ALA A 106 9.89 13.74 -10.13
C ALA A 106 10.24 15.01 -9.34
N GLU A 107 11.20 15.80 -9.81
CA GLU A 107 11.54 17.12 -9.23
C GLU A 107 10.37 18.10 -9.33
N ALA A 108 9.66 18.15 -10.45
CA ALA A 108 8.49 19.01 -10.63
C ALA A 108 7.30 18.61 -9.76
N ASN A 109 7.13 17.32 -9.49
CA ASN A 109 6.07 16.76 -8.64
C ASN A 109 6.43 16.72 -7.15
N ALA A 110 7.63 17.16 -6.76
CA ALA A 110 8.09 17.02 -5.39
C ALA A 110 7.23 17.83 -4.40
N GLU A 111 6.60 17.14 -3.45
CA GLU A 111 5.92 17.79 -2.32
C GLU A 111 6.91 18.32 -1.26
N ARG A 112 8.11 17.72 -1.18
CA ARG A 112 9.18 18.10 -0.25
C ARG A 112 10.56 17.78 -0.82
N THR A 113 11.47 18.75 -0.74
CA THR A 113 12.90 18.58 -1.04
C THR A 113 13.72 18.67 0.25
N VAL A 114 14.75 17.83 0.38
CA VAL A 114 15.66 17.81 1.54
C VAL A 114 17.09 17.81 1.06
N GLU A 115 17.89 18.75 1.54
CA GLU A 115 19.34 18.78 1.34
C GLU A 115 20.03 18.03 2.47
N LEU A 116 20.87 17.06 2.12
CA LEU A 116 21.71 16.37 3.10
C LEU A 116 23.01 17.16 3.25
N GLY A 117 23.33 17.60 4.47
CA GLY A 117 24.56 18.34 4.74
C GLY A 117 25.80 17.54 4.32
N GLN A 118 26.77 18.21 3.70
CA GLN A 118 28.04 17.62 3.27
C GLN A 118 28.90 17.11 4.42
#